data_AF-A0A929PKM6-F1
#
_entry.id   AF-A0A929PKM6-F1
#
_cell.length_a   1.000
_cell.length_b   1.000
_cell.length_c   1.000
_cell.angle_alpha   90.00
_cell.angle_beta   90.00
_cell.angle_gamma   90.00
#
_symmetry.space_group_name_H-M   'P 1'
#
loop_
_entity.id
_entity.type
_entity.pdbx_description
1 polymer ?
#
loop_
_entity_poly.entity_id
_entity_poly.type
_entity_poly.pdbx_seq_one_letter_code
_entity_poly.pdbx_strand_id
1 'polypeptide(L)'
;MRKLHNIYQWLDATPDAVEEYATNITKAFFTNYDLAVAHDTLWLMTKIIFIDDKNGLYRHDRENIIALYEHLHELLTAIHVIYPNS
;
A
#
# COMPACT_ATOMS: atom_id res chain seq x y z
N MET A 1 -7.24 15.39 -2.29
CA MET A 1 -7.25 14.81 -0.93
C MET A 1 -8.48 13.94 -0.75
N ARG A 2 -8.52 12.77 -1.42
CA ARG A 2 -9.60 11.80 -1.21
C ARG A 2 -9.25 11.01 0.05
N LYS A 3 -10.09 11.19 1.07
CA LYS A 3 -10.40 10.25 2.15
C LYS A 3 -9.44 9.06 2.26
N LEU A 4 -8.39 9.19 3.08
CA LEU A 4 -7.96 8.09 3.95
C LEU A 4 -9.16 7.79 4.86
N HIS A 5 -10.15 7.09 4.31
CA HIS A 5 -11.35 6.72 5.03
C HIS A 5 -10.93 5.63 6.00
N ASN A 6 -10.61 6.08 7.21
CA ASN A 6 -10.73 5.33 8.46
C ASN A 6 -10.70 3.81 8.29
N ILE A 7 -9.50 3.24 8.18
CA ILE A 7 -9.23 1.85 8.60
C ILE A 7 -9.34 1.76 10.15
N TYR A 8 -10.03 2.70 10.80
CA TYR A 8 -10.18 2.82 12.25
C TYR A 8 -11.63 3.07 12.69
N GLN A 9 -12.61 3.09 11.77
CA GLN A 9 -14.03 3.05 12.14
C GLN A 9 -14.49 1.60 12.38
N TRP A 10 -13.77 0.88 13.23
CA TRP A 10 -14.07 -0.50 13.63
C TRP A 10 -14.87 -0.55 14.94
N LEU A 11 -15.90 0.27 15.09
CA LEU A 11 -16.63 0.31 16.35
C LEU A 11 -17.50 -0.95 16.59
N ASP A 12 -17.75 -1.79 15.57
CA ASP A 12 -18.63 -2.98 15.68
C ASP A 12 -18.18 -4.23 14.88
N ALA A 13 -16.94 -4.32 14.39
CA ALA A 13 -16.51 -5.48 13.60
C ALA A 13 -16.04 -6.65 14.48
N THR A 14 -16.46 -7.87 14.12
CA THR A 14 -15.96 -9.09 14.74
C THR A 14 -14.51 -9.38 14.30
N PRO A 15 -13.72 -10.09 15.11
CA PRO A 15 -12.37 -10.51 14.72
C PRO A 15 -12.33 -11.21 13.35
N ASP A 16 -13.29 -12.10 13.08
CA ASP A 16 -13.41 -12.82 11.81
C ASP A 16 -13.61 -11.87 10.61
N ALA A 17 -14.43 -10.82 10.78
CA ALA A 17 -14.67 -9.84 9.72
C ALA A 17 -13.43 -8.97 9.44
N VAL A 18 -12.65 -8.69 10.49
CA VAL A 18 -11.37 -7.96 10.38
C VAL A 18 -10.32 -8.81 9.65
N GLU A 19 -10.23 -10.10 9.98
CA GLU A 19 -9.32 -11.04 9.32
C GLU A 19 -9.70 -11.30 7.84
N GLU A 20 -10.99 -11.45 7.55
CA GLU A 20 -11.49 -11.60 6.17
C GLU A 20 -11.15 -10.36 5.32
N TYR A 21 -11.38 -9.16 5.87
CA TYR A 21 -11.04 -7.92 5.19
C TYR A 21 -9.54 -7.80 4.93
N ALA A 22 -8.70 -8.09 5.93
CA ALA A 22 -7.24 -8.08 5.79
C ALA A 22 -6.76 -9.10 4.73
N THR A 23 -7.39 -10.28 4.70
CA THR A 23 -7.10 -11.31 3.69
C THR A 23 -7.45 -10.82 2.28
N ASN A 24 -8.57 -10.11 2.14
CA ASN A 24 -9.01 -9.55 0.87
C ASN A 24 -8.09 -8.42 0.38
N ILE A 25 -7.61 -7.54 1.28
CA ILE A 25 -6.57 -6.54 0.96
C ILE A 25 -5.32 -7.24 0.43
N THR A 26 -4.85 -8.28 1.13
CA THR A 26 -3.64 -9.01 0.76
C THR A 26 -3.76 -9.60 -0.64
N LYS A 27 -4.89 -10.28 -0.93
CA LYS A 27 -5.18 -10.84 -2.26
C LYS A 27 -5.28 -9.75 -3.34
N ALA A 28 -5.98 -8.65 -3.05
CA ALA A 28 -6.15 -7.55 -4.00
C ALA A 28 -4.82 -6.92 -4.38
N PHE A 29 -3.90 -6.73 -3.41
CA PHE A 29 -2.57 -6.20 -3.68
C PHE A 29 -1.81 -7.07 -4.69
N PHE A 30 -1.67 -8.37 -4.41
CA PHE A 30 -0.93 -9.28 -5.31
C PHE A 30 -1.65 -9.60 -6.63
N THR A 31 -2.95 -9.30 -6.73
CA THR A 31 -3.69 -9.38 -8.00
C THR A 31 -3.43 -8.15 -8.88
N ASN A 32 -3.35 -6.97 -8.26
CA ASN A 32 -3.25 -5.70 -8.97
C ASN A 32 -1.80 -5.26 -9.24
N TYR A 33 -0.85 -5.76 -8.45
CA TYR A 33 0.55 -5.40 -8.55
C TYR A 33 1.41 -6.63 -8.83
N ASP A 34 2.05 -6.62 -10.00
CA ASP A 34 3.17 -7.52 -10.26
C ASP A 34 4.31 -7.15 -9.29
N LEU A 35 4.84 -8.15 -8.57
CA LEU A 35 5.86 -7.98 -7.56
C LEU A 35 7.13 -7.31 -8.11
N ALA A 36 7.52 -7.63 -9.36
CA ALA A 36 8.67 -7.04 -10.01
C ALA A 36 8.43 -5.53 -10.27
N VAL A 37 7.23 -5.17 -10.73
CA VAL A 37 6.83 -3.78 -10.97
C VAL A 37 6.72 -2.99 -9.67
N ALA A 38 6.17 -3.59 -8.61
CA ALA A 38 6.10 -2.98 -7.29
C ALA A 38 7.50 -2.68 -6.73
N HIS A 39 8.43 -3.63 -6.85
CA HIS A 39 9.82 -3.45 -6.44
C HIS A 39 10.51 -2.32 -7.22
N ASP A 40 10.40 -2.31 -8.54
CA ASP A 40 11.00 -1.27 -9.38
C ASP A 40 10.43 0.12 -9.08
N THR A 41 9.14 0.20 -8.76
CA THR A 41 8.47 1.45 -8.39
C THR A 41 8.94 1.93 -7.01
N LEU A 42 9.07 1.05 -6.01
CA LEU A 42 9.65 1.38 -4.69
C LEU A 42 11.11 1.84 -4.81
N TRP A 43 11.87 1.20 -5.69
CA TRP A 43 13.24 1.60 -5.98
C TRP A 43 13.30 2.99 -6.64
N LEU A 44 12.41 3.29 -7.58
CA LEU A 44 12.29 4.60 -8.19
C LEU A 44 11.96 5.69 -7.16
N MET A 45 11.02 5.42 -6.24
CA MET A 45 10.73 6.33 -5.11
C MET A 45 11.97 6.64 -4.29
N THR A 46 12.74 5.61 -3.94
CA THR A 46 13.97 5.72 -3.17
C THR A 46 15.00 6.58 -3.93
N LYS A 47 15.18 6.36 -5.23
CA LYS A 47 16.09 7.17 -6.06
C LYS A 47 15.70 8.65 -6.09
N ILE A 48 14.42 8.97 -6.19
CA ILE A 48 13.96 10.37 -6.24
C ILE A 48 14.19 11.08 -4.91
N ILE A 49 14.00 10.39 -3.78
CA ILE A 49 14.21 10.96 -2.45
C ILE A 49 15.71 11.17 -2.17
N PHE A 50 16.56 10.21 -2.57
CA PHE A 50 17.95 10.16 -2.11
C PHE A 50 19.01 10.58 -3.14
N ILE A 51 18.74 10.51 -4.45
CA ILE A 51 19.79 10.53 -5.47
C ILE A 51 19.75 11.76 -6.37
N ASP A 52 18.60 12.34 -6.72
CA ASP A 52 18.62 13.45 -7.70
C ASP A 52 17.38 14.38 -7.69
N ASP A 53 17.63 15.67 -7.47
CA ASP A 53 16.67 16.78 -7.63
C ASP A 53 16.32 17.05 -9.11
N LYS A 54 17.06 16.42 -10.05
CA LYS A 54 16.89 16.64 -11.50
C LYS A 54 15.92 15.67 -12.18
N ASN A 55 15.55 14.57 -11.53
CA ASN A 55 14.60 13.60 -12.08
C ASN A 55 13.17 13.98 -11.70
N GLY A 56 12.69 15.07 -12.28
CA GLY A 56 11.29 15.47 -12.17
C GLY A 56 10.38 14.42 -12.79
N LEU A 57 9.71 13.61 -11.97
CA LEU A 57 8.70 12.67 -12.45
C LEU A 57 7.57 13.39 -13.17
N TYR A 58 6.98 12.76 -14.19
CA TYR A 58 5.72 13.24 -14.73
C TYR A 58 4.62 13.10 -13.67
N ARG A 59 3.56 13.91 -13.80
CA ARG A 59 2.46 13.91 -12.84
C ARG A 59 1.82 12.52 -12.69
N HIS A 60 1.67 11.80 -13.80
CA HIS A 60 1.10 10.45 -13.81
C HIS A 60 1.95 9.45 -13.03
N ASP A 61 3.27 9.48 -13.20
CA ASP A 61 4.18 8.59 -12.48
C ASP A 61 4.14 8.85 -10.97
N ARG A 62 4.01 10.12 -10.57
CA ARG A 62 3.82 10.50 -9.16
C ARG A 62 2.52 9.96 -8.59
N GLU A 63 1.42 10.05 -9.33
CA GLU A 63 0.12 9.52 -8.90
C GLU A 63 0.17 8.00 -8.74
N ASN A 64 0.82 7.28 -9.67
CA ASN A 64 0.99 5.82 -9.59
C ASN A 64 1.87 5.40 -8.40
N ILE A 65 2.95 6.15 -8.15
CA ILE A 65 3.84 5.94 -7.01
C ILE A 65 3.12 6.14 -5.68
N ILE A 66 2.34 7.22 -5.55
CA ILE A 66 1.58 7.49 -4.33
C ILE A 66 0.56 6.38 -4.09
N ALA A 67 -0.18 5.97 -5.14
CA ALA A 67 -1.16 4.89 -5.04
C ALA A 67 -0.51 3.57 -4.60
N LEU A 68 0.65 3.21 -5.18
CA LEU A 68 1.37 2.02 -4.78
C LEU A 68 1.78 2.08 -3.30
N TYR A 69 2.28 3.23 -2.84
CA TYR A 69 2.67 3.41 -1.44
C TYR A 69 1.48 3.28 -0.48
N GLU A 70 0.33 3.88 -0.82
CA GLU A 70 -0.90 3.76 -0.04
C GLU A 70 -1.35 2.29 0.06
N HIS A 71 -1.35 1.57 -1.06
CA HIS A 71 -1.73 0.14 -1.08
C HIS A 71 -0.70 -0.77 -0.39
N LEU A 72 0.59 -0.42 -0.43
CA LEU A 72 1.61 -1.13 0.33
C LEU A 72 1.41 -0.94 1.83
N HIS A 73 1.07 0.28 2.26
CA HIS A 73 0.77 0.58 3.65
C HIS A 73 -0.48 -0.17 4.14
N GLU A 74 -1.53 -0.24 3.31
CA GLU A 74 -2.71 -1.07 3.57
C GLU A 74 -2.34 -2.56 3.70
N LEU A 75 -1.49 -3.07 2.79
CA LEU A 75 -1.00 -4.45 2.84
C LEU A 75 -0.23 -4.73 4.15
N LEU A 76 0.70 -3.88 4.54
CA LEU A 76 1.48 -4.06 5.77
C LEU A 76 0.57 -4.08 7.01
N THR A 77 -0.45 -3.22 7.01
CA THR A 77 -1.46 -3.19 8.08
C THR A 77 -2.28 -4.48 8.10
N ALA A 78 -2.74 -4.94 6.94
CA ALA A 78 -3.48 -6.19 6.80
C ALA A 78 -2.64 -7.41 7.22
N ILE A 79 -1.37 -7.46 6.86
CA ILE A 79 -0.45 -8.52 7.28
C ILE A 79 -0.28 -8.51 8.80
N HIS A 80 -0.14 -7.34 9.44
CA HIS A 80 -0.03 -7.26 10.90
C HIS A 80 -1.30 -7.74 11.63
N VAL A 81 -2.48 -7.56 11.02
CA VAL A 81 -3.74 -8.11 11.54
C VAL A 81 -3.75 -9.64 11.48
N ILE A 82 -3.31 -10.22 10.35
CA ILE A 82 -3.31 -11.68 10.15
C ILE A 82 -2.17 -12.35 10.93
N TYR A 83 -1.00 -11.70 10.99
CA TYR A 83 0.23 -12.20 11.58
C TYR A 83 0.83 -11.16 12.56
N PRO A 84 0.23 -10.98 13.75
CA PRO A 84 0.64 -9.93 14.69
C PRO A 84 2.04 -10.13 15.32
N ASN A 85 2.64 -11.33 15.17
CA ASN A 85 3.91 -11.72 15.80
C ASN A 85 5.02 -12.10 14.80
N SER A 86 4.83 -11.85 13.49
CA SER A 86 5.84 -12.09 12.46
C SER A 86 6.84 -10.95 12.33
#